data_AF-A0A960BRU6-F1
#
_entry.id   AF-A0A960BRU6-F1
#
_cell.length_a   1.000
_cell.length_b   1.000
_cell.length_c   1.000
_cell.angle_alpha   90.00
_cell.angle_beta   90.00
_cell.angle_gamma   90.00
#
_symmetry.space_group_name_H-M   'P 1'
#
loop_
_entity.id
_entity.type
_entity.pdbx_description
1 polymer ?
#
loop_
_entity_poly.entity_id
_entity_poly.type
_entity_poly.pdbx_seq_one_letter_code
_entity_poly.pdbx_strand_id
1 'polypeptide(L)'
;MAEGLLALLVLLTLAGIAIFMIRGLVRLVLVLVGLGLMALGLYACAVGFTPQDKGPKPKLNAAARATDRGWEVTVKGNAQPPYRILLDGQEVGRLAGPGTTVVGEYPLDHKEYRPGPVRTIKVVSRKDDVADSVEICAPVVILAARGTNENGKKIQFGHGVGSRAWRTWEYVQTDLGLPKAQDDVVVSAHPVEYPAEAIGASGLYPDSRNIGKRELAGMWFLADRKCPDSQIVMVGYSQGADVVASVWQTGRGPALPKNPEGKVMDRRPVKSVVLYADPRFNRDWVTQGVARPSGTQFAKNGVFGARRQFTGDETAPVQAWCLTTDPICQKDRLTKPWHGDAYNCYEEWAAAQIARDVAPALRDQGYEVTDAADPTCPVGLGGSGW
;
A
#
# COMPACT_ATOMS: atom_id res chain seq x y z
N MET A 1 -7.21 -56.52 100.23
CA MET A 1 -7.97 -55.72 99.25
C MET A 1 -7.11 -54.84 98.33
N ALA A 2 -5.84 -54.55 98.67
CA ALA A 2 -4.99 -53.69 97.83
C ALA A 2 -4.43 -54.37 96.56
N GLU A 3 -4.15 -55.68 96.58
CA GLU A 3 -3.55 -56.37 95.43
C GLU A 3 -4.51 -56.60 94.26
N GLY A 4 -5.80 -56.81 94.54
CA GLY A 4 -6.82 -56.99 93.49
C GLY A 4 -7.10 -55.72 92.68
N LEU A 5 -6.94 -54.54 93.29
CA LEU A 5 -7.15 -53.25 92.62
C LEU A 5 -6.03 -52.95 91.61
N LEU A 6 -4.79 -53.33 91.94
CA LEU A 6 -3.63 -53.11 91.07
C LEU A 6 -3.70 -53.99 89.82
N ALA A 7 -4.08 -55.26 89.96
CA ALA A 7 -4.26 -56.17 88.82
C ALA A 7 -5.36 -55.70 87.86
N LEU A 8 -6.47 -55.18 88.39
CA LEU A 8 -7.56 -54.62 87.58
C LEU A 8 -7.13 -53.35 86.82
N LEU A 9 -6.37 -52.47 87.46
CA LEU A 9 -5.83 -51.26 86.82
C LEU A 9 -4.87 -51.58 85.67
N VAL A 10 -4.00 -52.58 85.82
CA VAL A 10 -3.09 -53.05 84.77
C VAL A 10 -3.86 -53.65 83.59
N LEU A 11 -4.88 -54.46 83.84
CA LEU A 11 -5.73 -55.02 82.79
C LEU A 11 -6.49 -53.95 82.00
N LEU A 12 -7.02 -52.94 82.69
CA LEU A 12 -7.72 -51.82 82.05
C LEU A 12 -6.77 -50.94 81.22
N THR A 13 -5.53 -50.74 81.66
CA THR A 13 -4.53 -49.98 80.88
C THR A 13 -4.10 -50.76 79.63
N LEU A 14 -3.86 -52.06 79.74
CA LEU A 14 -3.53 -52.89 78.58
C LEU A 14 -4.69 -52.97 77.56
N ALA A 15 -5.93 -53.08 78.04
CA ALA A 15 -7.12 -53.02 77.18
C ALA A 15 -7.26 -51.66 76.48
N GLY A 16 -6.99 -50.56 77.19
CA GLY A 16 -6.97 -49.21 76.62
C GLY A 16 -5.92 -49.04 75.51
N ILE A 17 -4.71 -49.55 75.71
CA ILE A 17 -3.63 -49.53 74.71
C ILE A 17 -4.01 -50.36 73.48
N ALA A 18 -4.59 -51.55 73.66
CA ALA A 18 -5.04 -52.39 72.55
C ALA A 18 -6.13 -51.72 71.71
N ILE A 19 -7.12 -51.09 72.37
CA ILE A 19 -8.19 -50.34 71.68
C ILE A 19 -7.62 -49.15 70.92
N PHE A 20 -6.64 -48.44 71.49
CA PHE A 20 -5.97 -47.33 70.83
C PHE A 20 -5.19 -47.77 69.58
N MET A 21 -4.47 -48.90 69.66
CA MET A 21 -3.74 -49.49 68.53
C MET A 21 -4.68 -49.94 67.42
N ILE A 22 -5.81 -50.59 67.75
CA ILE A 22 -6.82 -51.02 66.76
C ILE A 22 -7.42 -49.80 66.06
N ARG A 23 -7.76 -48.72 66.80
CA ARG A 23 -8.26 -47.48 66.20
C ARG A 23 -7.23 -46.81 65.30
N GLY A 24 -5.96 -46.85 65.66
CA GLY A 24 -4.86 -46.38 64.81
C GLY A 24 -4.74 -47.18 63.51
N LEU A 25 -4.82 -48.50 63.60
CA LEU A 25 -4.74 -49.39 62.43
C LEU A 25 -5.91 -49.19 61.47
N VAL A 26 -7.14 -49.06 62.00
CA VAL A 26 -8.34 -48.80 61.18
C VAL A 26 -8.25 -47.45 60.46
N ARG A 27 -7.74 -46.41 61.13
CA ARG A 27 -7.50 -45.11 60.48
C ARG A 27 -6.45 -45.21 59.37
N LEU A 28 -5.37 -45.95 59.60
CA LEU A 28 -4.33 -46.16 58.58
C LEU A 28 -4.90 -46.89 57.35
N VAL A 29 -5.69 -47.94 57.55
CA VAL A 29 -6.35 -48.68 56.46
C VAL A 29 -7.31 -47.78 55.68
N LEU A 30 -8.11 -46.96 56.37
CA LEU A 30 -9.03 -46.02 55.69
C LEU A 30 -8.28 -44.96 54.87
N VAL A 31 -7.15 -44.45 55.37
CA VAL A 31 -6.31 -43.51 54.63
C VAL A 31 -5.69 -44.18 53.40
N LEU A 32 -5.21 -45.42 53.52
CA LEU A 32 -4.64 -46.18 52.39
C LEU A 32 -5.70 -46.52 51.33
N VAL A 33 -6.91 -46.88 51.75
CA VAL A 33 -8.05 -47.10 50.83
C VAL A 33 -8.46 -45.79 50.15
N GLY A 34 -8.49 -44.67 50.89
CA GLY A 34 -8.75 -43.35 50.32
C GLY A 34 -7.71 -42.91 49.29
N LEU A 35 -6.42 -43.13 49.59
CA LEU A 35 -5.32 -42.87 48.64
C LEU A 35 -5.37 -43.78 47.42
N GLY A 36 -5.72 -45.06 47.60
CA GLY A 36 -5.92 -46.00 46.50
C GLY A 36 -7.08 -45.59 45.58
N LEU A 37 -8.20 -45.13 46.14
CA LEU A 37 -9.34 -44.63 45.37
C LEU A 37 -9.03 -43.31 44.66
N MET A 38 -8.25 -42.40 45.26
CA MET A 38 -7.77 -41.19 44.57
C MET A 38 -6.82 -41.52 43.42
N ALA A 39 -5.91 -42.49 43.59
CA ALA A 39 -5.03 -42.95 42.53
C ALA A 39 -5.81 -43.60 41.38
N LEU A 40 -6.85 -44.38 41.68
CA LEU A 40 -7.77 -44.96 40.68
C LEU A 40 -8.60 -43.88 39.96
N GLY A 41 -9.06 -42.84 40.67
CA GLY A 41 -9.73 -41.69 40.06
C GLY A 41 -8.84 -40.88 39.12
N LEU A 42 -7.58 -40.65 39.51
CA LEU A 42 -6.56 -40.02 38.65
C LEU A 42 -6.21 -40.88 37.43
N TYR A 43 -6.14 -42.21 37.60
CA TYR A 43 -5.92 -43.13 36.49
C TYR A 43 -7.10 -43.13 35.53
N ALA A 44 -8.35 -43.17 36.02
CA ALA A 44 -9.55 -43.09 35.18
C ALA A 44 -9.65 -41.76 34.41
N CYS A 45 -9.21 -40.65 34.99
CA CYS A 45 -9.08 -39.37 34.28
C CYS A 45 -7.96 -39.37 33.22
N ALA A 46 -6.90 -40.14 33.42
CA ALA A 46 -5.78 -40.25 32.48
C ALA A 46 -6.07 -41.20 31.29
N VAL A 47 -6.90 -42.23 31.48
CA VAL A 47 -7.22 -43.20 30.40
C VAL A 47 -8.49 -42.82 29.60
N GLY A 48 -9.28 -41.86 30.08
CA GLY A 48 -10.56 -41.45 29.47
C GLY A 48 -10.49 -40.35 28.39
N PHE A 49 -9.33 -39.74 28.16
CA PHE A 49 -9.14 -38.75 27.10
C PHE A 49 -7.82 -39.01 26.39
N THR A 50 -7.79 -40.02 25.53
CA THR A 50 -6.98 -39.87 24.32
C THR A 50 -7.53 -38.61 23.63
N PRO A 51 -6.72 -37.56 23.38
CA PRO A 51 -7.16 -36.46 22.55
C PRO A 51 -7.58 -37.11 21.25
N GLN A 52 -8.89 -37.12 20.98
CA GLN A 52 -9.41 -37.50 19.68
C GLN A 52 -8.60 -36.67 18.69
N ASP A 53 -7.80 -37.35 17.87
CA ASP A 53 -6.78 -36.75 17.03
C ASP A 53 -7.50 -35.65 16.26
N LYS A 54 -7.34 -34.40 16.71
CA LYS A 54 -8.07 -33.27 16.14
C LYS A 54 -7.50 -33.22 14.75
N GLY A 55 -8.29 -33.68 13.78
CA GLY A 55 -7.91 -33.73 12.37
C GLY A 55 -7.18 -32.46 11.98
N PRO A 56 -6.31 -32.52 10.96
CA PRO A 56 -5.33 -31.47 10.68
C PRO A 56 -5.94 -30.07 10.84
N LYS A 57 -5.35 -29.25 11.72
CA LYS A 57 -5.85 -27.90 12.04
C LYS A 57 -6.25 -27.18 10.75
N PRO A 58 -7.42 -26.53 10.69
CA PRO A 58 -7.82 -25.77 9.52
C PRO A 58 -6.72 -24.80 9.10
N LYS A 59 -6.37 -24.85 7.82
CA LYS A 59 -5.39 -23.99 7.18
C LYS A 59 -6.04 -23.34 5.97
N LEU A 60 -5.66 -22.09 5.76
CA LEU A 60 -6.06 -21.28 4.63
C LEU A 60 -4.80 -20.62 4.10
N ASN A 61 -4.57 -20.73 2.79
CA ASN A 61 -3.52 -20.04 2.06
C ASN A 61 -4.17 -19.30 0.90
N ALA A 62 -4.04 -17.98 0.88
CA ALA A 62 -4.55 -17.12 -0.17
C ALA A 62 -3.42 -16.75 -1.14
N ALA A 63 -3.76 -16.68 -2.42
CA ALA A 63 -2.94 -16.06 -3.45
C ALA A 63 -3.82 -15.09 -4.23
N ALA A 64 -3.25 -14.01 -4.73
CA ALA A 64 -3.99 -13.04 -5.53
C ALA A 64 -3.13 -12.43 -6.63
N ARG A 65 -3.77 -12.04 -7.73
CA ARG A 65 -3.13 -11.32 -8.84
C ARG A 65 -4.08 -10.28 -9.45
N ALA A 66 -3.53 -9.19 -9.96
CA ALA A 66 -4.27 -8.21 -10.74
C ALA A 66 -4.58 -8.80 -12.13
N THR A 67 -5.74 -8.50 -12.67
CA THR A 67 -6.16 -8.80 -14.04
C THR A 67 -6.73 -7.53 -14.67
N ASP A 68 -6.91 -7.53 -15.98
CA ASP A 68 -7.65 -6.50 -16.73
C ASP A 68 -9.11 -6.34 -16.26
N ARG A 69 -9.65 -7.30 -15.49
CA ARG A 69 -11.04 -7.32 -15.02
C ARG A 69 -11.21 -7.16 -13.52
N GLY A 70 -10.13 -7.00 -12.76
CA GLY A 70 -10.17 -6.96 -11.30
C GLY A 70 -9.12 -7.85 -10.64
N TRP A 71 -9.32 -8.15 -9.35
CA TRP A 71 -8.41 -9.04 -8.62
C TRP A 71 -8.89 -10.48 -8.70
N GLU A 72 -8.04 -11.38 -9.18
CA GLU A 72 -8.24 -12.81 -9.08
C GLU A 72 -7.67 -13.33 -7.76
N VAL A 73 -8.52 -13.88 -6.89
CA VAL A 73 -8.12 -14.48 -5.61
C VAL A 73 -8.30 -15.99 -5.66
N THR A 74 -7.25 -16.74 -5.33
CA THR A 74 -7.26 -18.20 -5.19
C THR A 74 -7.06 -18.59 -3.73
N VAL A 75 -7.88 -19.53 -3.24
CA VAL A 75 -7.79 -20.06 -1.88
C VAL A 75 -7.45 -21.55 -1.92
N LYS A 76 -6.41 -21.94 -1.18
CA LYS A 76 -5.98 -23.33 -0.97
C LYS A 76 -6.01 -23.67 0.53
N GLY A 77 -6.31 -24.91 0.86
CA GLY A 77 -6.32 -25.39 2.24
C GLY A 77 -7.51 -26.28 2.55
N ASN A 78 -7.64 -26.66 3.82
CA ASN A 78 -8.73 -27.50 4.33
C ASN A 78 -9.77 -26.71 5.16
N ALA A 79 -9.61 -25.38 5.26
CA ALA A 79 -10.62 -24.53 5.89
C ALA A 79 -11.95 -24.57 5.14
N GLN A 80 -13.06 -24.56 5.85
CA GLN A 80 -14.41 -24.69 5.32
C GLN A 80 -14.93 -23.36 4.75
N PRO A 81 -15.57 -23.38 3.56
CA PRO A 81 -16.29 -22.22 3.04
C PRO A 81 -17.57 -21.90 3.84
N PRO A 82 -18.20 -20.72 3.65
CA PRO A 82 -17.83 -19.67 2.71
C PRO A 82 -16.65 -18.81 3.18
N TYR A 83 -15.83 -18.34 2.25
CA TYR A 83 -14.76 -17.39 2.55
C TYR A 83 -15.20 -15.95 2.25
N ARG A 84 -14.86 -15.01 3.13
CA ARG A 84 -14.99 -13.57 2.89
C ARG A 84 -13.67 -13.03 2.36
N ILE A 85 -13.72 -12.24 1.30
CA ILE A 85 -12.57 -11.52 0.75
C ILE A 85 -12.66 -10.08 1.20
N LEU A 86 -11.64 -9.62 1.92
CA LEU A 86 -11.50 -8.26 2.40
C LEU A 86 -10.30 -7.62 1.68
N LEU A 87 -10.50 -6.52 0.95
CA LEU A 87 -9.42 -5.70 0.41
C LEU A 87 -9.26 -4.48 1.33
N ASP A 88 -8.09 -4.37 1.96
CA ASP A 88 -7.78 -3.34 2.99
C ASP A 88 -8.85 -3.20 4.07
N GLY A 89 -9.48 -4.32 4.43
CA GLY A 89 -10.53 -4.38 5.46
C GLY A 89 -11.96 -4.22 4.94
N GLN A 90 -12.18 -3.80 3.68
CA GLN A 90 -13.50 -3.73 3.06
C GLN A 90 -13.87 -5.06 2.40
N GLU A 91 -15.08 -5.59 2.66
CA GLU A 91 -15.56 -6.80 1.99
C GLU A 91 -15.86 -6.52 0.51
N VAL A 92 -15.14 -7.22 -0.37
CA VAL A 92 -15.24 -7.10 -1.84
C VAL A 92 -15.85 -8.34 -2.49
N GLY A 93 -15.99 -9.45 -1.76
CA GLY A 93 -16.55 -10.67 -2.33
C GLY A 93 -16.65 -11.84 -1.37
N ARG A 94 -17.28 -12.91 -1.86
CA ARG A 94 -17.43 -14.19 -1.15
C ARG A 94 -17.14 -15.37 -2.07
N LEU A 95 -16.56 -16.43 -1.50
CA LEU A 95 -16.24 -17.68 -2.19
C LEU A 95 -17.07 -18.81 -1.60
N ALA A 96 -17.68 -19.62 -2.47
CA ALA A 96 -18.50 -20.77 -2.08
C ALA A 96 -17.69 -22.05 -1.81
N GLY A 97 -16.43 -22.11 -2.26
CA GLY A 97 -15.58 -23.30 -2.09
C GLY A 97 -14.09 -23.03 -2.32
N PRO A 98 -13.22 -24.01 -1.99
CA PRO A 98 -11.81 -23.95 -2.34
C PRO A 98 -11.61 -24.11 -3.85
N GLY A 99 -10.60 -23.43 -4.42
CA GLY A 99 -10.29 -23.51 -5.86
C GLY A 99 -11.17 -22.67 -6.79
N THR A 100 -12.03 -21.80 -6.28
CA THR A 100 -12.74 -20.80 -7.10
C THR A 100 -11.94 -19.50 -7.24
N THR A 101 -11.83 -19.01 -8.47
CA THR A 101 -11.42 -17.64 -8.79
C THR A 101 -12.61 -16.71 -8.56
N VAL A 102 -12.44 -15.71 -7.71
CA VAL A 102 -13.34 -14.55 -7.67
C VAL A 102 -12.60 -13.37 -8.24
N VAL A 103 -13.23 -12.74 -9.22
CA VAL A 103 -12.91 -11.38 -9.65
C VAL A 103 -13.62 -10.45 -8.68
N GLY A 104 -12.87 -9.84 -7.77
CA GLY A 104 -13.41 -8.77 -6.95
C GLY A 104 -13.59 -7.54 -7.82
N GLU A 105 -14.84 -7.17 -8.14
CA GLU A 105 -15.16 -5.83 -8.65
C GLU A 105 -14.90 -4.85 -7.51
N TYR A 106 -14.15 -3.79 -7.79
CA TYR A 106 -13.77 -2.83 -6.77
C TYR A 106 -14.49 -1.52 -6.99
N PRO A 107 -15.64 -1.29 -6.34
CA PRO A 107 -16.19 0.06 -6.31
C PRO A 107 -15.22 0.94 -5.51
N LEU A 108 -14.53 1.87 -6.17
CA LEU A 108 -13.81 2.94 -5.49
C LEU A 108 -14.81 3.63 -4.55
N ASP A 109 -14.68 3.43 -3.24
CA ASP A 109 -15.21 4.44 -2.32
C ASP A 109 -14.26 5.64 -2.44
N HIS A 110 -14.65 6.57 -3.31
CA HIS A 110 -14.01 7.86 -3.56
C HIS A 110 -14.15 8.78 -2.33
N LYS A 111 -13.84 8.29 -1.12
CA LYS A 111 -13.89 9.06 0.12
C LYS A 111 -12.67 8.87 1.00
N GLU A 112 -11.92 7.78 0.82
CA GLU A 112 -10.81 7.44 1.70
C GLU A 112 -9.44 7.68 1.04
N TYR A 113 -8.55 8.36 1.77
CA TYR A 113 -7.14 8.53 1.41
C TYR A 113 -6.47 7.15 1.39
N ARG A 114 -5.68 6.85 0.35
CA ARG A 114 -5.12 5.51 0.13
C ARG A 114 -3.61 5.47 0.42
N PRO A 115 -3.20 4.97 1.59
CA PRO A 115 -1.78 4.94 1.93
C PRO A 115 -1.07 3.81 1.17
N GLY A 116 -0.29 4.20 0.17
CA GLY A 116 0.81 3.40 -0.37
C GLY A 116 0.47 2.38 -1.47
N PRO A 117 1.49 1.93 -2.22
CA PRO A 117 1.36 1.13 -3.46
C PRO A 117 0.99 -0.34 -3.25
N VAL A 118 0.92 -0.78 -1.99
CA VAL A 118 0.68 -2.17 -1.59
C VAL A 118 -0.74 -2.26 -1.03
N ARG A 119 -1.52 -3.21 -1.54
CA ARG A 119 -2.84 -3.53 -1.01
C ARG A 119 -2.79 -4.85 -0.26
N THR A 120 -3.66 -5.01 0.73
CA THR A 120 -3.78 -6.27 1.48
C THR A 120 -5.09 -6.94 1.16
N ILE A 121 -5.04 -8.13 0.57
CA ILE A 121 -6.22 -9.02 0.47
C ILE A 121 -6.18 -9.98 1.64
N LYS A 122 -7.18 -9.88 2.51
CA LYS A 122 -7.41 -10.81 3.61
C LYS A 122 -8.58 -11.74 3.29
N VAL A 123 -8.33 -13.04 3.34
CA VAL A 123 -9.35 -14.08 3.17
C VAL A 123 -9.69 -14.67 4.53
N VAL A 124 -10.98 -14.76 4.85
CA VAL A 124 -11.45 -15.24 6.17
C VAL A 124 -12.45 -16.38 6.00
N SER A 125 -12.17 -17.54 6.61
CA SER A 125 -13.18 -18.56 6.90
C SER A 125 -13.77 -18.29 8.27
N ARG A 126 -15.04 -17.87 8.32
CA ARG A 126 -15.74 -17.68 9.60
C ARG A 126 -16.05 -18.98 10.32
N LYS A 127 -16.25 -20.07 9.56
CA LYS A 127 -16.67 -21.37 10.11
C LYS A 127 -15.56 -22.00 10.92
N ASP A 128 -14.32 -21.84 10.48
CA ASP A 128 -13.15 -22.43 11.11
C ASP A 128 -12.29 -21.41 11.89
N ASP A 129 -12.72 -20.14 11.94
CA ASP A 129 -12.02 -19.02 12.57
C ASP A 129 -10.54 -18.91 12.14
N VAL A 130 -10.30 -19.05 10.84
CA VAL A 130 -8.97 -18.91 10.23
C VAL A 130 -8.98 -17.85 9.15
N ALA A 131 -7.88 -17.13 9.05
CA ALA A 131 -7.67 -16.13 8.02
C ALA A 131 -6.25 -16.21 7.48
N ASP A 132 -6.10 -15.76 6.25
CA ASP A 132 -4.80 -15.51 5.63
C ASP A 132 -4.83 -14.16 4.93
N SER A 133 -3.64 -13.60 4.67
CA SER A 133 -3.51 -12.32 3.98
C SER A 133 -2.36 -12.33 2.99
N VAL A 134 -2.61 -11.75 1.83
CA VAL A 134 -1.62 -11.56 0.77
C VAL A 134 -1.47 -10.06 0.47
N GLU A 135 -0.23 -9.61 0.42
CA GLU A 135 0.11 -8.28 -0.11
C GLU A 135 0.16 -8.37 -1.63
N ILE A 136 -0.48 -7.41 -2.31
CA ILE A 136 -0.59 -7.32 -3.77
C ILE A 136 -0.25 -5.91 -4.23
N CYS A 137 0.23 -5.80 -5.47
CA CYS A 137 0.58 -4.53 -6.09
C CYS A 137 -0.06 -4.42 -7.46
N ALA A 138 -0.41 -3.20 -7.87
CA ALA A 138 -0.81 -2.95 -9.24
C ALA A 138 0.42 -3.07 -10.17
N PRO A 139 0.28 -3.63 -11.37
CA PRO A 139 1.32 -3.65 -12.41
C PRO A 139 1.93 -2.30 -12.71
N VAL A 140 1.13 -1.22 -12.63
CA VAL A 140 1.59 0.16 -12.77
C VAL A 140 1.18 0.96 -11.54
N VAL A 141 2.15 1.62 -10.92
CA VAL A 141 1.98 2.44 -9.72
C VAL A 141 2.32 3.88 -10.06
N ILE A 142 1.33 4.77 -9.98
CA ILE A 142 1.51 6.22 -10.14
C ILE A 142 1.69 6.86 -8.77
N LEU A 143 2.86 7.45 -8.50
CA LEU A 143 3.14 8.26 -7.32
C LEU A 143 2.86 9.73 -7.66
N ALA A 144 1.80 10.29 -7.06
CA ALA A 144 1.26 11.59 -7.44
C ALA A 144 1.51 12.66 -6.37
N ALA A 145 2.26 13.70 -6.72
CA ALA A 145 2.46 14.88 -5.90
C ALA A 145 1.64 16.06 -6.44
N ARG A 146 0.72 16.56 -5.64
CA ARG A 146 -0.28 17.56 -6.05
C ARG A 146 0.19 19.02 -6.01
N GLY A 147 -0.55 19.91 -6.63
CA GLY A 147 -0.31 21.34 -6.54
C GLY A 147 -0.63 21.91 -5.16
N THR A 148 -0.15 23.13 -4.94
CA THR A 148 -0.57 23.95 -3.80
C THR A 148 -2.10 24.03 -3.69
N ASN A 149 -2.62 23.98 -2.46
CA ASN A 149 -4.05 24.03 -2.11
C ASN A 149 -4.90 22.85 -2.61
N GLU A 150 -4.30 21.85 -3.25
CA GLU A 150 -4.97 20.61 -3.64
C GLU A 150 -5.07 19.63 -2.45
N ASN A 151 -5.59 20.09 -1.31
CA ASN A 151 -5.52 19.35 -0.03
C ASN A 151 -6.16 17.94 -0.12
N GLY A 152 -5.47 16.93 0.42
CA GLY A 152 -5.83 15.52 0.26
C GLY A 152 -7.14 15.07 0.90
N LYS A 153 -7.75 15.89 1.77
CA LYS A 153 -9.07 15.62 2.36
C LYS A 153 -10.25 16.03 1.46
N LYS A 154 -10.01 16.69 0.33
CA LYS A 154 -11.09 17.16 -0.56
C LYS A 154 -11.27 16.20 -1.73
N ILE A 155 -12.48 15.65 -1.87
CA ILE A 155 -12.90 14.75 -2.96
C ILE A 155 -12.61 15.35 -4.34
N GLN A 156 -12.74 16.67 -4.48
CA GLN A 156 -12.47 17.40 -5.73
C GLN A 156 -11.03 17.27 -6.28
N PHE A 157 -10.09 16.75 -5.48
CA PHE A 157 -8.70 16.50 -5.88
C PHE A 157 -8.36 15.01 -5.89
N GLY A 158 -9.37 14.16 -6.07
CA GLY A 158 -9.23 12.71 -6.27
C GLY A 158 -8.36 12.05 -5.21
N HIS A 159 -8.71 12.10 -3.92
CA HIS A 159 -7.91 11.35 -2.93
C HIS A 159 -6.74 12.13 -2.35
N GLY A 160 -6.49 13.35 -2.84
CA GLY A 160 -5.19 14.00 -2.70
C GLY A 160 -4.18 13.62 -3.77
N VAL A 161 -4.60 12.93 -4.83
CA VAL A 161 -3.77 12.70 -6.02
C VAL A 161 -3.48 14.03 -6.72
N GLY A 162 -4.41 14.99 -6.61
CA GLY A 162 -4.34 16.28 -7.29
C GLY A 162 -5.03 16.21 -8.64
N SER A 163 -5.59 17.33 -9.10
CA SER A 163 -6.44 17.35 -10.31
C SER A 163 -5.72 16.84 -11.56
N ARG A 164 -4.46 17.24 -11.73
CA ARG A 164 -3.65 16.95 -12.91
C ARG A 164 -3.18 15.50 -12.97
N ALA A 165 -2.71 14.97 -11.85
CA ALA A 165 -2.31 13.56 -11.77
C ALA A 165 -3.53 12.64 -11.85
N TRP A 166 -4.68 13.05 -11.31
CA TRP A 166 -5.93 12.30 -11.44
C TRP A 166 -6.35 12.15 -12.90
N ARG A 167 -6.40 13.26 -13.65
CA ARG A 167 -6.72 13.22 -15.09
C ARG A 167 -5.70 12.44 -15.90
N THR A 168 -4.41 12.60 -15.59
CA THR A 168 -3.35 11.79 -16.23
C THR A 168 -3.61 10.30 -16.03
N TRP A 169 -3.99 9.87 -14.83
CA TRP A 169 -4.32 8.47 -14.52
C TRP A 169 -5.58 7.98 -15.25
N GLU A 170 -6.63 8.79 -15.34
CA GLU A 170 -7.85 8.46 -16.10
C GLU A 170 -7.54 8.25 -17.59
N TYR A 171 -6.73 9.13 -18.18
CA TYR A 171 -6.31 9.01 -19.58
C TYR A 171 -5.38 7.81 -19.81
N VAL A 172 -4.43 7.53 -18.92
CA VAL A 172 -3.56 6.33 -19.04
C VAL A 172 -4.39 5.06 -19.10
N GLN A 173 -5.41 4.91 -18.24
CA GLN A 173 -6.29 3.75 -18.27
C GLN A 173 -7.09 3.67 -19.57
N THR A 174 -7.60 4.81 -20.03
CA THR A 174 -8.35 4.92 -21.29
C THR A 174 -7.48 4.53 -22.48
N ASP A 175 -6.25 5.02 -22.55
CA ASP A 175 -5.29 4.77 -23.63
C ASP A 175 -4.81 3.31 -23.66
N LEU A 176 -4.78 2.65 -22.51
CA LEU A 176 -4.50 1.22 -22.39
C LEU A 176 -5.72 0.33 -22.67
N GLY A 177 -6.90 0.91 -22.89
CA GLY A 177 -8.13 0.15 -23.16
C GLY A 177 -8.64 -0.62 -21.94
N LEU A 178 -8.23 -0.21 -20.74
CA LEU A 178 -8.66 -0.82 -19.48
C LEU A 178 -10.10 -0.40 -19.17
N PRO A 179 -10.85 -1.20 -18.36
CA PRO A 179 -12.15 -0.78 -17.85
C PRO A 179 -12.06 0.62 -17.23
N LYS A 180 -13.16 1.40 -17.34
CA LYS A 180 -13.20 2.78 -16.84
C LYS A 180 -12.63 2.84 -15.44
N ALA A 181 -11.93 3.96 -15.16
CA ALA A 181 -11.14 4.36 -13.99
C ALA A 181 -11.78 4.20 -12.59
N GLN A 182 -12.54 3.14 -12.37
CA GLN A 182 -13.13 2.68 -11.14
C GLN A 182 -12.35 1.49 -10.59
N ASP A 183 -11.39 0.96 -11.35
CA ASP A 183 -10.63 -0.22 -10.96
C ASP A 183 -9.15 0.14 -10.92
N ASP A 184 -8.66 0.63 -9.77
CA ASP A 184 -7.24 0.88 -9.41
C ASP A 184 -6.40 -0.43 -9.38
N VAL A 185 -6.65 -1.34 -10.32
CA VAL A 185 -6.19 -2.73 -10.32
C VAL A 185 -4.93 -2.87 -11.16
N VAL A 186 -4.99 -2.43 -12.41
CA VAL A 186 -3.84 -2.51 -13.34
C VAL A 186 -2.96 -1.28 -13.21
N VAL A 187 -3.59 -0.10 -13.13
CA VAL A 187 -2.90 1.19 -12.92
C VAL A 187 -3.48 1.80 -11.65
N SER A 188 -2.68 1.90 -10.60
CA SER A 188 -3.10 2.51 -9.34
C SER A 188 -2.47 3.88 -9.12
N ALA A 189 -3.26 4.86 -8.69
CA ALA A 189 -2.75 6.19 -8.34
C ALA A 189 -2.66 6.39 -6.82
N HIS A 190 -1.47 6.78 -6.35
CA HIS A 190 -1.15 6.93 -4.94
C HIS A 190 -0.73 8.36 -4.62
N PRO A 191 -1.50 9.07 -3.76
CA PRO A 191 -1.21 10.44 -3.39
C PRO A 191 -0.05 10.54 -2.39
N VAL A 192 0.93 11.39 -2.68
CA VAL A 192 1.95 11.77 -1.69
C VAL A 192 1.28 12.56 -0.57
N GLU A 193 1.44 12.12 0.68
CA GLU A 193 0.90 12.82 1.85
C GLU A 193 1.80 13.99 2.26
N TYR A 194 1.36 15.22 2.04
CA TYR A 194 2.08 16.40 2.54
C TYR A 194 1.13 17.60 2.58
N PRO A 195 1.52 18.75 3.17
CA PRO A 195 0.59 19.86 3.35
C PRO A 195 0.09 20.47 2.03
N ALA A 196 0.90 20.46 0.97
CA ALA A 196 0.61 21.12 -0.30
C ALA A 196 0.27 22.63 -0.15
N GLU A 197 1.08 23.38 0.61
CA GLU A 197 0.75 24.76 1.01
C GLU A 197 1.37 25.83 0.11
N ALA A 198 0.78 27.04 0.11
CA ALA A 198 1.02 28.05 -0.91
C ALA A 198 2.29 28.89 -0.76
N ILE A 199 2.75 29.35 -1.92
CA ILE A 199 3.74 30.43 -2.08
C ILE A 199 3.05 31.74 -1.69
N GLY A 200 3.46 32.35 -0.56
CA GLY A 200 2.91 33.62 -0.09
C GLY A 200 2.66 33.69 1.42
N ALA A 201 2.58 32.54 2.09
CA ALA A 201 2.65 32.45 3.53
C ALA A 201 4.11 32.16 3.93
N SER A 202 4.74 33.12 4.59
CA SER A 202 6.13 33.06 5.10
C SER A 202 6.49 31.69 5.71
N GLY A 203 7.57 31.06 5.25
CA GLY A 203 8.16 29.85 5.84
C GLY A 203 7.51 28.50 5.49
N LEU A 204 6.23 28.48 5.11
CA LEU A 204 5.46 27.23 4.96
C LEU A 204 5.74 26.45 3.67
N TYR A 205 6.04 27.13 2.55
CA TYR A 205 6.33 26.45 1.27
C TYR A 205 7.56 25.52 1.37
N PRO A 206 8.74 25.96 1.89
CA PRO A 206 9.89 25.07 2.06
C PRO A 206 9.59 23.85 2.93
N ASP A 207 8.86 24.00 4.03
CA ASP A 207 8.51 22.90 4.93
C ASP A 207 7.55 21.92 4.27
N SER A 208 6.50 22.44 3.64
CA SER A 208 5.54 21.63 2.87
C SER A 208 6.23 20.82 1.78
N ARG A 209 7.12 21.46 1.00
CA ARG A 209 7.94 20.81 -0.01
C ARG A 209 8.88 19.76 0.58
N ASN A 210 9.52 20.04 1.70
CA ASN A 210 10.46 19.09 2.32
C ASN A 210 9.75 17.86 2.88
N ILE A 211 8.55 18.04 3.45
CA ILE A 211 7.67 16.92 3.84
C ILE A 211 7.30 16.12 2.59
N GLY A 212 6.82 16.76 1.52
CA GLY A 212 6.48 16.08 0.27
C GLY A 212 7.64 15.28 -0.32
N LYS A 213 8.86 15.82 -0.31
CA LYS A 213 10.06 15.08 -0.74
C LYS A 213 10.33 13.84 0.10
N ARG A 214 10.20 13.95 1.42
CA ARG A 214 10.43 12.83 2.35
C ARG A 214 9.40 11.72 2.11
N GLU A 215 8.12 12.09 2.04
CA GLU A 215 7.04 11.10 1.83
C GLU A 215 7.10 10.46 0.45
N LEU A 216 7.36 11.23 -0.62
CA LEU A 216 7.54 10.66 -1.97
C LEU A 216 8.72 9.69 -2.02
N ALA A 217 9.86 10.04 -1.40
CA ALA A 217 11.01 9.14 -1.35
C ALA A 217 10.72 7.87 -0.54
N GLY A 218 9.95 7.98 0.56
CA GLY A 218 9.46 6.83 1.31
C GLY A 218 8.53 5.94 0.48
N MET A 219 7.57 6.53 -0.24
CA MET A 219 6.64 5.80 -1.11
C MET A 219 7.35 5.11 -2.28
N TRP A 220 8.31 5.79 -2.93
CA TRP A 220 9.12 5.18 -3.98
C TRP A 220 9.92 3.99 -3.44
N PHE A 221 10.60 4.16 -2.30
CA PHE A 221 11.31 3.05 -1.67
C PHE A 221 10.39 1.88 -1.32
N LEU A 222 9.19 2.15 -0.81
CA LEU A 222 8.20 1.11 -0.50
C LEU A 222 7.71 0.40 -1.78
N ALA A 223 7.41 1.15 -2.85
CA ALA A 223 7.02 0.59 -4.14
C ALA A 223 8.11 -0.35 -4.68
N ASP A 224 9.36 0.12 -4.74
CA ASP A 224 10.50 -0.66 -5.23
C ASP A 224 10.72 -1.96 -4.41
N ARG A 225 10.54 -1.89 -3.09
CA ARG A 225 10.83 -3.03 -2.19
C ARG A 225 9.70 -4.04 -2.07
N LYS A 226 8.45 -3.59 -2.12
CA LYS A 226 7.27 -4.43 -1.90
C LYS A 226 6.61 -4.84 -3.21
N CYS A 227 6.82 -4.06 -4.26
CA CYS A 227 6.26 -4.25 -5.58
C CYS A 227 7.36 -4.29 -6.66
N PRO A 228 8.34 -5.21 -6.56
CA PRO A 228 9.49 -5.23 -7.47
C PRO A 228 9.12 -5.48 -8.93
N ASP A 229 7.95 -6.09 -9.18
CA ASP A 229 7.43 -6.37 -10.52
C ASP A 229 6.57 -5.22 -11.08
N SER A 230 6.29 -4.19 -10.25
CA SER A 230 5.51 -3.03 -10.66
C SER A 230 6.37 -2.01 -11.39
N GLN A 231 5.75 -1.41 -12.40
CA GLN A 231 6.27 -0.24 -13.09
C GLN A 231 5.88 1.01 -12.31
N ILE A 232 6.84 1.89 -12.07
CA ILE A 232 6.63 3.13 -11.32
C ILE A 232 6.51 4.31 -12.28
N VAL A 233 5.51 5.15 -12.07
CA VAL A 233 5.34 6.44 -12.74
C VAL A 233 5.29 7.51 -11.66
N MET A 234 5.98 8.63 -11.85
CA MET A 234 5.89 9.76 -10.93
C MET A 234 5.24 10.94 -11.64
N VAL A 235 4.23 11.55 -11.03
CA VAL A 235 3.53 12.70 -11.60
C VAL A 235 3.51 13.82 -10.56
N GLY A 236 3.93 15.01 -10.97
CA GLY A 236 3.93 16.20 -10.12
C GLY A 236 3.29 17.39 -10.82
N TYR A 237 2.50 18.18 -10.09
CA TYR A 237 1.98 19.47 -10.57
C TYR A 237 2.39 20.63 -9.65
N SER A 238 2.88 21.74 -10.21
CA SER A 238 3.24 22.95 -9.46
C SER A 238 4.24 22.64 -8.32
N GLN A 239 3.89 22.88 -7.05
CA GLN A 239 4.70 22.45 -5.91
C GLN A 239 5.00 20.93 -5.93
N GLY A 240 4.06 20.10 -6.38
CA GLY A 240 4.24 18.67 -6.54
C GLY A 240 5.26 18.31 -7.63
N ALA A 241 5.33 19.07 -8.71
CA ALA A 241 6.42 18.94 -9.69
C ALA A 241 7.77 19.28 -9.06
N ASP A 242 7.80 20.25 -8.14
CA ASP A 242 9.00 20.54 -7.37
C ASP A 242 9.41 19.40 -6.44
N VAL A 243 8.44 18.78 -5.77
CA VAL A 243 8.66 17.57 -4.96
C VAL A 243 9.23 16.43 -5.80
N VAL A 244 8.55 16.06 -6.90
CA VAL A 244 8.94 14.95 -7.78
C VAL A 244 10.31 15.17 -8.38
N ALA A 245 10.56 16.31 -9.01
CA ALA A 245 11.85 16.61 -9.63
C ALA A 245 12.97 16.65 -8.58
N SER A 246 12.70 17.15 -7.37
CA SER A 246 13.69 17.16 -6.29
C SER A 246 14.07 15.77 -5.81
N VAL A 247 13.11 14.84 -5.75
CA VAL A 247 13.38 13.43 -5.39
C VAL A 247 14.07 12.72 -6.55
N TRP A 248 13.57 12.86 -7.78
CA TRP A 248 14.16 12.23 -8.96
C TRP A 248 15.63 12.63 -9.17
N GLN A 249 15.95 13.91 -8.97
CA GLN A 249 17.31 14.44 -9.09
C GLN A 249 18.19 14.25 -7.84
N THR A 250 17.75 13.51 -6.82
CA THR A 250 18.64 13.11 -5.71
C THR A 250 19.64 12.05 -6.17
N GLY A 251 20.83 12.01 -5.55
CA GLY A 251 21.96 11.25 -6.09
C GLY A 251 22.70 12.04 -7.17
N ARG A 252 24.04 11.89 -7.25
CA ARG A 252 24.88 12.55 -8.28
C ARG A 252 25.63 11.47 -9.05
N GLY A 253 25.61 11.54 -10.38
CA GLY A 253 26.35 10.59 -11.23
C GLY A 253 25.90 9.14 -10.99
N PRO A 254 26.82 8.16 -10.87
CA PRO A 254 26.43 6.76 -10.65
C PRO A 254 25.82 6.49 -9.26
N ALA A 255 25.77 7.49 -8.36
CA ALA A 255 25.14 7.32 -7.07
C ALA A 255 23.62 7.42 -7.19
N LEU A 256 22.96 6.28 -7.01
CA LEU A 256 21.51 6.18 -7.01
C LEU A 256 20.86 7.07 -5.93
N PRO A 257 19.63 7.56 -6.17
CA PRO A 257 18.88 8.36 -5.21
C PRO A 257 18.69 7.60 -3.89
N LYS A 258 18.59 8.30 -2.76
CA LYS A 258 18.43 7.69 -1.44
C LYS A 258 17.14 8.14 -0.78
N ASN A 259 16.47 7.23 -0.08
CA ASN A 259 15.33 7.54 0.76
C ASN A 259 15.77 8.30 2.04
N PRO A 260 14.85 8.77 2.88
CA PRO A 260 15.17 9.51 4.11
C PRO A 260 16.04 8.72 5.10
N GLU A 261 15.98 7.39 5.07
CA GLU A 261 16.80 6.48 5.89
C GLU A 261 18.18 6.17 5.25
N GLY A 262 18.52 6.80 4.12
CA GLY A 262 19.81 6.64 3.44
C GLY A 262 19.92 5.39 2.57
N LYS A 263 18.82 4.66 2.35
CA LYS A 263 18.77 3.49 1.47
C LYS A 263 18.65 3.89 0.01
N VAL A 264 19.40 3.21 -0.83
CA VAL A 264 19.38 3.40 -2.28
C VAL A 264 18.01 3.04 -2.86
N MET A 265 17.50 3.90 -3.74
CA MET A 265 16.28 3.73 -4.53
C MET A 265 16.68 3.37 -5.98
N ASP A 266 16.07 2.33 -6.53
CA ASP A 266 16.33 1.92 -7.91
C ASP A 266 15.50 2.76 -8.89
N ARG A 267 16.17 3.27 -9.94
CA ARG A 267 15.53 4.01 -11.04
C ARG A 267 14.99 3.09 -12.13
N ARG A 268 15.47 1.85 -12.24
CA ARG A 268 15.03 0.87 -13.26
C ARG A 268 13.51 0.62 -13.31
N PRO A 269 12.79 0.52 -12.19
CA PRO A 269 11.32 0.35 -12.25
C PRO A 269 10.59 1.63 -12.71
N VAL A 270 11.23 2.80 -12.68
CA VAL A 270 10.59 4.07 -13.05
C VAL A 270 10.54 4.21 -14.57
N LYS A 271 9.33 4.14 -15.13
CA LYS A 271 9.08 4.23 -16.57
C LYS A 271 8.86 5.66 -17.05
N SER A 272 8.27 6.50 -16.20
CA SER A 272 7.94 7.87 -16.58
C SER A 272 7.96 8.81 -15.38
N VAL A 273 8.41 10.04 -15.61
CA VAL A 273 8.45 11.14 -14.65
C VAL A 273 7.86 12.38 -15.31
N VAL A 274 6.64 12.74 -14.91
CA VAL A 274 5.89 13.84 -15.51
C VAL A 274 5.85 15.04 -14.55
N LEU A 275 6.32 16.18 -15.04
CA LEU A 275 6.41 17.42 -14.29
C LEU A 275 5.55 18.48 -14.98
N TYR A 276 4.41 18.81 -14.40
CA TYR A 276 3.57 19.91 -14.86
C TYR A 276 3.88 21.17 -14.07
N ALA A 277 4.14 22.28 -14.77
CA ALA A 277 4.29 23.60 -14.18
C ALA A 277 5.34 23.69 -13.05
N ASP A 278 6.49 23.02 -13.19
CA ASP A 278 7.55 23.05 -12.18
C ASP A 278 8.01 24.49 -11.88
N PRO A 279 7.88 25.00 -10.64
CA PRO A 279 8.31 26.36 -10.29
C PRO A 279 9.84 26.54 -10.36
N ARG A 280 10.60 25.45 -10.59
CA ARG A 280 12.03 25.48 -10.88
C ARG A 280 12.35 24.96 -12.29
N PHE A 281 11.38 24.98 -13.19
CA PHE A 281 11.58 24.63 -14.60
C PHE A 281 12.83 25.32 -15.16
N ASN A 282 13.65 24.55 -15.88
CA ASN A 282 14.83 25.03 -16.54
C ASN A 282 14.57 25.08 -18.04
N ARG A 283 14.59 26.26 -18.64
CA ARG A 283 14.38 26.45 -20.09
C ARG A 283 15.39 25.68 -20.96
N ASP A 284 16.59 25.43 -20.43
CA ASP A 284 17.65 24.73 -21.16
C ASP A 284 17.37 23.22 -21.27
N TRP A 285 16.35 22.70 -20.57
CA TRP A 285 15.84 21.33 -20.74
C TRP A 285 15.31 21.04 -22.15
N VAL A 286 15.03 22.06 -22.96
CA VAL A 286 14.73 21.92 -24.40
C VAL A 286 15.86 21.18 -25.12
N THR A 287 17.12 21.52 -24.81
CA THR A 287 18.29 20.89 -25.42
C THR A 287 18.48 19.43 -24.98
N GLN A 288 17.85 19.03 -23.86
CA GLN A 288 17.87 17.66 -23.36
C GLN A 288 16.69 16.83 -23.89
N GLY A 289 15.79 17.43 -24.67
CA GLY A 289 14.60 16.76 -25.20
C GLY A 289 13.53 16.42 -24.16
N VAL A 290 13.67 16.87 -22.91
CA VAL A 290 12.72 16.57 -21.82
C VAL A 290 11.65 17.65 -21.65
N ALA A 291 11.91 18.88 -22.08
CA ALA A 291 10.92 19.95 -22.04
C ALA A 291 9.81 19.73 -23.07
N ARG A 292 8.57 19.98 -22.66
CA ARG A 292 7.36 19.82 -23.46
C ARG A 292 6.50 21.09 -23.42
N PRO A 293 5.81 21.45 -24.52
CA PRO A 293 5.77 20.77 -25.82
C PRO A 293 7.11 20.78 -26.56
N SER A 294 7.40 19.72 -27.31
CA SER A 294 8.63 19.63 -28.11
C SER A 294 8.72 20.76 -29.14
N GLY A 295 9.92 21.30 -29.35
CA GLY A 295 10.15 22.41 -30.30
C GLY A 295 9.70 23.78 -29.80
N THR A 296 9.13 23.88 -28.60
CA THR A 296 8.74 25.16 -28.00
C THR A 296 9.97 25.91 -27.47
N GLN A 297 10.05 27.20 -27.76
CA GLN A 297 11.07 28.09 -27.20
C GLN A 297 10.56 28.70 -25.88
N PHE A 298 11.22 28.34 -24.78
CA PHE A 298 10.94 28.89 -23.46
C PHE A 298 11.85 30.09 -23.18
N ALA A 299 11.26 31.26 -22.90
CA ALA A 299 12.02 32.49 -22.69
C ALA A 299 12.65 32.56 -21.31
N LYS A 300 12.04 31.92 -20.30
CA LYS A 300 12.36 32.12 -18.88
C LYS A 300 12.43 30.79 -18.13
N ASN A 301 13.03 30.83 -16.95
CA ASN A 301 12.99 29.73 -15.97
C ASN A 301 11.79 29.89 -15.04
N GLY A 302 11.54 28.90 -14.18
CA GLY A 302 10.52 28.99 -13.15
C GLY A 302 10.78 30.06 -12.07
N VAL A 303 9.77 30.42 -11.29
CA VAL A 303 9.84 31.52 -10.29
C VAL A 303 10.93 31.32 -9.25
N PHE A 304 11.26 30.07 -8.93
CA PHE A 304 12.29 29.70 -7.95
C PHE A 304 13.66 29.43 -8.59
N GLY A 305 13.86 29.87 -9.83
CA GLY A 305 15.09 29.69 -10.58
C GLY A 305 15.22 28.30 -11.18
N ALA A 306 16.12 28.15 -12.15
CA ALA A 306 16.33 26.89 -12.85
C ALA A 306 16.85 25.78 -11.92
N ARG A 307 16.33 24.57 -12.08
CA ARG A 307 17.03 23.35 -11.66
C ARG A 307 18.27 23.11 -12.50
N ARG A 308 19.14 22.23 -12.02
CA ARG A 308 20.18 21.64 -12.85
C ARG A 308 19.57 20.87 -14.03
N GLN A 309 20.38 20.71 -15.07
CA GLN A 309 20.13 19.74 -16.12
C GLN A 309 20.13 18.32 -15.56
N PHE A 310 19.33 17.44 -16.18
CA PHE A 310 19.30 16.01 -15.87
C PHE A 310 20.57 15.33 -16.41
N THR A 311 21.05 14.29 -15.73
CA THR A 311 22.16 13.44 -16.23
C THR A 311 21.63 12.30 -17.10
N GLY A 312 22.51 11.56 -17.80
CA GLY A 312 22.11 10.64 -18.86
C GLY A 312 21.01 9.63 -18.50
N ASP A 313 21.08 8.99 -17.34
CA ASP A 313 20.06 8.04 -16.85
C ASP A 313 18.79 8.72 -16.31
N GLU A 314 18.88 10.02 -16.00
CA GLU A 314 17.75 10.79 -15.47
C GLU A 314 16.85 11.37 -16.56
N THR A 315 17.37 11.59 -17.77
CA THR A 315 16.63 12.27 -18.85
C THR A 315 15.56 11.38 -19.48
N ALA A 316 15.84 10.10 -19.68
CA ALA A 316 15.03 9.21 -20.49
C ALA A 316 13.54 9.15 -20.08
N PRO A 317 13.16 9.02 -18.79
CA PRO A 317 11.75 8.95 -18.41
C PRO A 317 11.09 10.33 -18.23
N VAL A 318 11.83 11.45 -18.35
CA VAL A 318 11.33 12.76 -17.93
C VAL A 318 10.56 13.48 -19.03
N GLN A 319 9.39 13.99 -18.65
CA GLN A 319 8.55 14.88 -19.42
C GLN A 319 8.25 16.13 -18.58
N ALA A 320 8.81 17.29 -18.95
CA ALA A 320 8.61 18.54 -18.23
C ALA A 320 7.70 19.50 -19.02
N TRP A 321 6.42 19.49 -18.68
CA TRP A 321 5.37 20.26 -19.33
C TRP A 321 5.24 21.65 -18.71
N CYS A 322 5.38 22.67 -19.55
CA CYS A 322 5.23 24.06 -19.15
C CYS A 322 4.58 24.86 -20.28
N LEU A 323 3.64 25.76 -19.95
CA LEU A 323 3.16 26.74 -20.92
C LEU A 323 4.13 27.92 -20.97
N THR A 324 4.39 28.44 -22.17
CA THR A 324 5.23 29.63 -22.36
C THR A 324 4.71 30.87 -21.63
N THR A 325 3.43 30.87 -21.27
CA THR A 325 2.72 31.94 -20.55
C THR A 325 2.42 31.61 -19.08
N ASP A 326 2.83 30.44 -18.57
CA ASP A 326 2.57 30.08 -17.17
C ASP A 326 3.46 30.92 -16.24
N PRO A 327 2.90 31.71 -15.32
CA PRO A 327 3.67 32.60 -14.48
C PRO A 327 4.56 31.85 -13.47
N ILE A 328 4.27 30.58 -13.18
CA ILE A 328 5.01 29.73 -12.25
C ILE A 328 6.24 29.09 -12.91
N CYS A 329 6.06 28.41 -14.04
CA CYS A 329 7.18 27.73 -14.70
C CYS A 329 7.92 28.60 -15.75
N GLN A 330 7.40 29.78 -16.11
CA GLN A 330 8.05 30.77 -16.98
C GLN A 330 8.20 32.16 -16.33
N LYS A 331 8.37 32.25 -14.99
CA LYS A 331 8.64 33.49 -14.20
C LYS A 331 8.02 34.74 -14.85
N ASP A 332 6.71 34.70 -15.07
CA ASP A 332 5.96 35.85 -15.53
C ASP A 332 5.26 36.54 -14.36
N ARG A 333 4.68 37.72 -14.58
CA ARG A 333 3.85 38.34 -13.53
C ARG A 333 2.75 37.34 -13.13
N LEU A 334 2.58 37.08 -11.83
CA LEU A 334 1.55 36.21 -11.23
C LEU A 334 0.09 36.68 -11.49
N THR A 335 -0.11 37.56 -12.46
CA THR A 335 -1.35 38.28 -12.77
C THR A 335 -2.20 37.58 -13.83
N LYS A 336 -1.85 36.36 -14.28
CA LYS A 336 -2.60 35.63 -15.31
C LYS A 336 -3.08 34.24 -14.84
N PRO A 337 -4.30 33.79 -15.23
CA PRO A 337 -4.95 32.59 -14.70
C PRO A 337 -4.47 31.26 -15.31
N TRP A 338 -3.40 31.25 -16.12
CA TRP A 338 -2.97 30.06 -16.89
C TRP A 338 -2.35 28.94 -16.05
N HIS A 339 -2.14 29.15 -14.76
CA HIS A 339 -1.68 28.12 -13.83
C HIS A 339 -2.89 27.32 -13.32
N GLY A 340 -3.26 26.26 -14.02
CA GLY A 340 -4.47 25.49 -13.77
C GLY A 340 -4.99 24.83 -15.04
N ASP A 341 -6.17 25.24 -15.51
CA ASP A 341 -6.96 24.55 -16.55
C ASP A 341 -6.31 24.46 -17.93
N ALA A 342 -5.24 25.21 -18.14
CA ALA A 342 -4.49 25.21 -19.40
C ALA A 342 -3.63 23.96 -19.62
N TYR A 343 -3.59 23.02 -18.66
CA TYR A 343 -2.83 21.77 -18.76
C TYR A 343 -3.66 20.56 -19.25
N ASN A 344 -4.97 20.72 -19.50
CA ASN A 344 -5.83 19.59 -19.89
C ASN A 344 -5.29 18.80 -21.10
N CYS A 345 -4.82 19.50 -22.15
CA CYS A 345 -4.24 18.82 -23.29
C CYS A 345 -2.89 18.16 -22.98
N TYR A 346 -2.09 18.77 -22.10
CA TYR A 346 -0.80 18.20 -21.72
C TYR A 346 -0.96 16.91 -20.91
N GLU A 347 -2.07 16.76 -20.18
CA GLU A 347 -2.42 15.51 -19.49
C GLU A 347 -2.65 14.36 -20.47
N GLU A 348 -3.38 14.60 -21.57
CA GLU A 348 -3.62 13.59 -22.62
C GLU A 348 -2.30 13.17 -23.27
N TRP A 349 -1.43 14.14 -23.62
CA TRP A 349 -0.13 13.83 -24.22
C TRP A 349 0.82 13.10 -23.28
N ALA A 350 0.86 13.49 -22.02
CA ALA A 350 1.66 12.79 -21.03
C ALA A 350 1.13 11.38 -20.78
N ALA A 351 -0.19 11.22 -20.68
CA ALA A 351 -0.86 9.95 -20.49
C ALA A 351 -0.60 8.98 -21.65
N ALA A 352 -0.74 9.44 -22.89
CA ALA A 352 -0.46 8.61 -24.07
C ALA A 352 1.00 8.14 -24.07
N GLN A 353 1.94 9.00 -23.67
CA GLN A 353 3.33 8.59 -23.54
C GLN A 353 3.54 7.60 -22.40
N ILE A 354 2.96 7.84 -21.22
CA ILE A 354 3.01 6.89 -20.10
C ILE A 354 2.46 5.52 -20.53
N ALA A 355 1.31 5.50 -21.21
CA ALA A 355 0.68 4.28 -21.70
C ALA A 355 1.61 3.51 -22.66
N ARG A 356 2.28 4.22 -23.59
CA ARG A 356 3.32 3.62 -24.44
C ARG A 356 4.52 3.07 -23.66
N ASP A 357 4.94 3.77 -22.61
CA ASP A 357 6.09 3.38 -21.79
C ASP A 357 5.80 2.11 -20.97
N VAL A 358 4.54 1.91 -20.53
CA VAL A 358 4.15 0.79 -19.65
C VAL A 358 3.53 -0.41 -20.37
N ALA A 359 2.94 -0.21 -21.56
CA ALA A 359 2.23 -1.25 -22.30
C ALA A 359 3.07 -2.50 -22.63
N PRO A 360 4.36 -2.41 -23.02
CA PRO A 360 5.16 -3.60 -23.33
C PRO A 360 5.27 -4.57 -22.14
N ALA A 361 5.60 -4.07 -20.95
CA ALA A 361 5.72 -4.92 -19.78
C ALA A 361 4.36 -5.43 -19.28
N LEU A 362 3.28 -4.68 -19.48
CA LEU A 362 1.92 -5.18 -19.23
C LEU A 362 1.61 -6.38 -20.13
N ARG A 363 1.95 -6.32 -21.42
CA ARG A 363 1.77 -7.45 -22.35
C ARG A 363 2.63 -8.65 -21.95
N ASP A 364 3.88 -8.42 -21.54
CA ASP A 364 4.77 -9.48 -21.03
C ASP A 364 4.21 -10.15 -19.76
N GLN A 365 3.46 -9.40 -18.95
CA GLN A 365 2.75 -9.91 -17.77
C GLN A 365 1.39 -10.56 -18.11
N GLY A 366 0.98 -10.57 -19.39
CA GLY A 366 -0.23 -11.22 -19.88
C GLY A 366 -1.49 -10.35 -19.86
N TYR A 367 -1.36 -9.03 -19.71
CA TYR A 367 -2.50 -8.11 -19.80
C TYR A 367 -2.86 -7.79 -21.26
N GLU A 368 -4.16 -7.77 -21.55
CA GLU A 368 -4.70 -7.30 -22.83
C GLU A 368 -4.82 -5.77 -22.79
N VAL A 369 -3.87 -5.05 -23.41
CA VAL A 369 -3.85 -3.58 -23.46
C VAL A 369 -3.67 -3.04 -24.88
N THR A 370 -4.34 -1.93 -25.18
CA THR A 370 -4.26 -1.24 -26.47
C THR A 370 -3.00 -0.39 -26.59
N ASP A 371 -2.60 -0.08 -27.82
CA ASP A 371 -1.59 0.95 -28.08
C ASP A 371 -2.23 2.33 -27.97
N ALA A 372 -1.61 3.22 -27.21
CA ALA A 372 -2.08 4.59 -27.08
C ALA A 372 -1.95 5.35 -28.40
N ALA A 373 -3.05 5.95 -28.84
CA ALA A 373 -3.06 6.85 -29.98
C ALA A 373 -2.45 8.21 -29.60
N ASP A 374 -1.98 8.96 -30.60
CA ASP A 374 -1.59 10.35 -30.36
C ASP A 374 -2.85 11.19 -30.08
N PRO A 375 -2.84 12.01 -29.01
CA PRO A 375 -3.98 12.86 -28.71
C PRO A 375 -4.30 13.85 -29.82
N THR A 376 -5.58 14.13 -29.99
CA THR A 376 -6.06 15.08 -31.01
C THR A 376 -6.02 16.53 -30.55
N CYS A 377 -5.81 16.76 -29.25
CA CYS A 377 -5.76 18.11 -28.71
C CYS A 377 -4.47 18.83 -29.17
N PRO A 378 -4.55 20.10 -29.60
CA PRO A 378 -3.39 20.82 -30.12
C PRO A 378 -2.37 21.09 -29.01
N VAL A 379 -1.14 20.61 -29.19
CA VAL A 379 -0.03 20.77 -28.22
C VAL A 379 0.44 22.23 -28.12
N GLY A 380 0.12 23.04 -29.13
CA GLY A 380 0.35 24.47 -29.12
C GLY A 380 -0.98 25.19 -29.12
N LEU A 381 -1.19 26.03 -28.11
CA LEU A 381 -1.69 27.42 -28.19
C LEU A 381 -2.18 27.82 -26.80
N GLY A 382 -1.71 28.98 -26.33
CA GLY A 382 -2.32 29.67 -25.21
C GLY A 382 -3.83 29.75 -25.44
N GLY A 383 -4.59 29.47 -24.38
CA GLY A 383 -5.99 29.09 -24.51
C GLY A 383 -6.77 29.97 -25.47
N SER A 384 -7.40 29.33 -26.45
CA SER A 384 -8.62 29.86 -27.01
C SER A 384 -9.61 29.97 -25.86
N GLY A 385 -10.02 31.20 -25.56
CA GLY A 385 -10.93 31.51 -24.47
C GLY A 385 -12.16 30.60 -24.49
N TRP A 386 -12.48 30.11 -23.30
CA TRP A 386 -13.82 29.78 -22.86
C TRP A 386 -14.06 30.52 -21.56
#